data_AF-A0A966EN98-F1
#
_entry.id   AF-A0A966EN98-F1
#
_cell.length_a   1.000
_cell.length_b   1.000
_cell.length_c   1.000
_cell.angle_alpha   90.00
_cell.angle_beta   90.00
_cell.angle_gamma   90.00
#
_symmetry.space_group_name_H-M   'P 1'
#
loop_
_entity.id
_entity.type
_entity.pdbx_description
1 polymer ?
#
loop_
_entity_poly.entity_id
_entity_poly.type
_entity_poly.pdbx_seq_one_letter_code
_entity_poly.pdbx_strand_id
1 'polypeptide(L)'
;MTKILKFNEDARRGLEAGVNKLADAVKVTLGPKGRNVVLDKKFGAPTITNDGVSIAREVELEDVFENMGAQLVKEVATKTNDIAGDGTTTATVLAQALVREGLRNVAAGANPMGLKKGMEKAVAAAVENLASQAVQVDDSKDKIAQVASISAADTSIGEVIAEAIDKVGKDGVVTVEESNTFGMDLDFVEGMQFDKGYLSPYFVTDAERQEAVLDDPYILLVQGKITNVQDLLPVLEKVMQSGKPLVIIAEDVEGEALATLVVNKIRGTFTSVSV
;
A
#
# COMPACT_ATOMS: atom_id res chain seq x y z
N MET A 1 15.68 8.49 27.61
CA MET A 1 14.40 8.33 28.32
C MET A 1 14.41 7.06 29.15
N THR A 2 13.92 7.13 30.38
CA THR A 2 13.67 5.96 31.25
C THR A 2 12.49 5.13 30.71
N LYS A 3 12.52 3.81 30.91
CA LYS A 3 11.47 2.89 30.44
C LYS A 3 10.41 2.69 31.51
N ILE A 4 9.14 2.63 31.10
CA ILE A 4 8.00 2.29 31.97
C ILE A 4 7.61 0.84 31.70
N LEU A 5 7.44 0.04 32.75
CA LEU A 5 7.09 -1.37 32.66
C LEU A 5 5.69 -1.60 33.23
N LYS A 6 4.79 -2.15 32.41
CA LYS A 6 3.49 -2.70 32.84
C LYS A 6 3.51 -4.21 32.64
N PHE A 7 2.78 -4.94 33.48
CA PHE A 7 2.76 -6.40 33.46
C PHE A 7 1.33 -6.94 33.45
N ASN A 8 1.19 -8.21 33.08
CA ASN A 8 -0.04 -8.99 33.22
C ASN A 8 -1.28 -8.30 32.61
N GLU A 9 -2.33 -8.13 33.40
CA GLU A 9 -3.62 -7.59 32.97
C GLU A 9 -3.53 -6.11 32.64
N ASP A 10 -2.77 -5.32 33.40
CA ASP A 10 -2.63 -3.87 33.17
C ASP A 10 -1.96 -3.58 31.81
N ALA A 11 -0.97 -4.39 31.43
CA ALA A 11 -0.36 -4.30 30.11
C ALA A 11 -1.35 -4.70 29.00
N ARG A 12 -2.07 -5.82 29.20
CA ARG A 12 -3.02 -6.35 28.22
C ARG A 12 -4.20 -5.41 27.97
N ARG A 13 -4.77 -4.81 29.03
CA ARG A 13 -5.85 -3.82 28.91
C ARG A 13 -5.41 -2.57 28.16
N GLY A 14 -4.18 -2.09 28.40
CA GLY A 14 -3.62 -0.97 27.64
C GLY A 14 -3.52 -1.27 26.15
N LEU A 15 -2.98 -2.44 25.79
CA LEU A 15 -2.92 -2.88 24.39
C LEU A 15 -4.32 -3.05 23.77
N GLU A 16 -5.25 -3.68 24.50
CA GLU A 16 -6.63 -3.89 24.04
C GLU A 16 -7.38 -2.57 23.78
N ALA A 17 -7.21 -1.58 24.64
CA ALA A 17 -7.80 -0.25 24.45
C ALA A 17 -7.29 0.40 23.14
N GLY A 18 -6.00 0.27 22.86
CA GLY A 18 -5.40 0.71 21.60
C GLY A 18 -5.95 0.01 20.36
N VAL A 19 -6.01 -1.32 20.42
CA VAL A 19 -6.62 -2.18 19.39
C VAL A 19 -8.05 -1.74 19.10
N ASN A 20 -8.84 -1.51 20.14
CA ASN A 20 -10.24 -1.11 20.01
C ASN A 20 -10.38 0.28 19.40
N LYS A 21 -9.58 1.27 19.83
CA LYS A 21 -9.65 2.63 19.26
C LYS A 21 -9.39 2.64 17.76
N LEU A 22 -8.35 1.93 17.30
CA LEU A 22 -8.06 1.82 15.87
C LEU A 22 -9.15 1.05 15.14
N ALA A 23 -9.54 -0.13 15.64
CA ALA A 23 -10.54 -0.96 14.99
C ALA A 23 -11.92 -0.29 14.92
N ASP A 24 -12.30 0.46 15.95
CA ASP A 24 -13.57 1.19 16.00
C ASP A 24 -13.59 2.35 14.99
N ALA A 25 -12.45 2.98 14.72
CA ALA A 25 -12.32 4.00 13.68
C ALA A 25 -12.38 3.41 12.26
N VAL A 26 -11.81 2.21 12.06
CA VAL A 26 -11.75 1.55 10.74
C VAL A 26 -13.06 0.83 10.41
N LYS A 27 -13.65 0.09 11.35
CA LYS A 27 -14.79 -0.80 11.08
C LYS A 27 -16.06 -0.10 10.60
N VAL A 28 -16.19 1.22 10.81
CA VAL A 28 -17.34 2.00 10.31
C VAL A 28 -17.38 2.06 8.80
N THR A 29 -16.26 1.79 8.11
CA THR A 29 -16.18 1.78 6.64
C THR A 29 -16.55 0.44 6.02
N LEU A 30 -16.79 -0.59 6.83
CA LEU A 30 -16.98 -1.95 6.32
C LEU A 30 -18.31 -2.10 5.54
N GLY A 31 -18.19 -2.60 4.31
CA GLY A 31 -19.30 -3.04 3.47
C GLY A 31 -20.05 -1.90 2.77
N PRO A 32 -21.13 -2.21 2.03
CA PRO A 32 -21.82 -1.27 1.14
C PRO A 32 -22.59 -0.15 1.88
N LYS A 33 -22.77 -0.30 3.19
CA LYS A 33 -23.36 0.72 4.07
C LYS A 33 -22.32 1.35 4.99
N GLY A 34 -21.04 1.13 4.68
CA GLY A 34 -19.92 1.79 5.33
C GLY A 34 -20.07 3.31 5.24
N ARG A 35 -19.50 3.99 6.22
CA ARG A 35 -19.46 5.45 6.27
C ARG A 35 -18.04 5.92 6.00
N ASN A 36 -17.92 7.14 5.51
CA ASN A 36 -16.62 7.77 5.34
C ASN A 36 -16.09 8.27 6.68
N VAL A 37 -14.77 8.21 6.81
CA VAL A 37 -14.01 8.83 7.88
C VAL A 37 -13.34 10.09 7.33
N VAL A 38 -13.32 11.13 8.15
CA VAL A 38 -12.70 12.42 7.82
C VAL A 38 -11.36 12.48 8.55
N LEU A 39 -10.28 12.60 7.78
CA LEU A 39 -8.91 12.67 8.25
C LEU A 39 -8.42 14.12 8.10
N ASP A 40 -7.99 14.72 9.20
CA ASP A 40 -7.46 16.07 9.19
C ASP A 40 -6.12 16.15 8.44
N LYS A 41 -5.87 17.27 7.79
CA LYS A 41 -4.61 17.56 7.10
C LYS A 41 -4.06 18.88 7.63
N LYS A 42 -2.75 18.93 7.91
CA LYS A 42 -2.08 20.14 8.42
C LYS A 42 -2.27 21.36 7.51
N PHE A 43 -2.45 21.13 6.21
CA PHE A 43 -2.69 22.15 5.20
C PHE A 43 -3.73 21.64 4.21
N GLY A 44 -4.59 22.55 3.74
CA GLY A 44 -5.62 22.22 2.74
C GLY A 44 -6.91 21.67 3.34
N ALA A 45 -7.69 20.99 2.50
CA ALA A 45 -8.94 20.35 2.90
C ALA A 45 -8.67 18.97 3.54
N PRO A 46 -9.53 18.51 4.47
CA PRO A 46 -9.42 17.18 5.05
C PRO A 46 -9.65 16.10 3.98
N THR A 47 -9.03 14.93 4.17
CA THR A 47 -9.29 13.75 3.34
C THR A 47 -10.56 13.05 3.82
N ILE A 48 -11.48 12.77 2.92
CA ILE A 48 -12.65 11.93 3.17
C ILE A 48 -12.39 10.58 2.53
N THR A 49 -12.32 9.51 3.33
CA THR A 49 -11.99 8.18 2.82
C THR A 49 -12.81 7.09 3.51
N ASN A 50 -13.06 6.00 2.79
CA ASN A 50 -13.59 4.74 3.29
C ASN A 50 -12.52 3.63 3.32
N ASP A 51 -11.28 3.93 2.90
CA ASP A 51 -10.19 2.97 2.88
C ASP A 51 -9.63 2.72 4.30
N GLY A 52 -9.69 1.47 4.72
CA GLY A 52 -9.26 1.03 6.04
C GLY A 52 -7.76 1.22 6.29
N VAL A 53 -6.89 1.06 5.28
CA VAL A 53 -5.44 1.23 5.50
C VAL A 53 -5.06 2.71 5.62
N SER A 54 -5.66 3.58 4.80
CA SER A 54 -5.51 5.04 4.94
C SER A 54 -5.92 5.52 6.34
N ILE A 55 -7.07 5.06 6.84
CA ILE A 55 -7.54 5.40 8.19
C ILE A 55 -6.58 4.85 9.25
N ALA A 56 -6.21 3.57 9.16
CA ALA A 56 -5.30 2.95 10.12
C ALA A 56 -3.93 3.62 10.15
N ARG A 57 -3.46 4.18 9.02
CA ARG A 57 -2.19 4.90 8.93
C ARG A 57 -2.16 6.18 9.76
N GLU A 58 -3.27 6.92 9.80
CA GLU A 58 -3.42 8.17 10.54
C GLU A 58 -3.68 7.99 12.05
N VAL A 59 -4.01 6.77 12.50
CA VAL A 59 -4.27 6.53 13.93
C VAL A 59 -2.96 6.47 14.71
N GLU A 60 -2.72 7.50 15.51
CA GLU A 60 -1.66 7.56 16.52
C GLU A 60 -2.25 7.99 17.87
N LEU A 61 -1.92 7.28 18.94
CA LEU A 61 -2.49 7.49 20.27
C LEU A 61 -1.47 8.09 21.23
N GLU A 62 -1.91 8.98 22.12
CA GLU A 62 -1.04 9.65 23.10
C GLU A 62 -0.49 8.69 24.17
N ASP A 63 -1.31 7.75 24.67
CA ASP A 63 -0.84 6.75 25.63
C ASP A 63 0.04 5.72 24.91
N VAL A 64 1.25 5.53 25.42
CA VAL A 64 2.27 4.67 24.79
C VAL A 64 1.82 3.21 24.71
N PHE A 65 1.06 2.71 25.70
CA PHE A 65 0.60 1.32 25.70
C PHE A 65 -0.57 1.11 24.76
N GLU A 66 -1.51 2.05 24.71
CA GLU A 66 -2.57 2.03 23.71
C GLU A 66 -1.99 2.18 22.30
N ASN A 67 -1.05 3.10 22.09
CA ASN A 67 -0.43 3.27 20.78
C ASN A 67 0.28 1.99 20.32
N MET A 68 1.00 1.29 21.20
CA MET A 68 1.57 -0.03 20.87
C MET A 68 0.50 -1.02 20.38
N GLY A 69 -0.67 -1.05 21.04
CA GLY A 69 -1.80 -1.89 20.61
C GLY A 69 -2.33 -1.50 19.23
N ALA A 70 -2.49 -0.19 18.98
CA ALA A 70 -2.90 0.33 17.68
C ALA A 70 -1.88 -0.02 16.58
N GLN A 71 -0.58 0.17 16.82
CA GLN A 71 0.45 -0.14 15.83
C GLN A 71 0.46 -1.63 15.43
N LEU A 72 0.19 -2.54 16.36
CA LEU A 72 0.07 -3.98 16.04
C LEU A 72 -1.07 -4.28 15.06
N VAL A 73 -2.22 -3.60 15.20
CA VAL A 73 -3.36 -3.79 14.29
C VAL A 73 -3.16 -3.06 12.96
N LYS A 74 -2.49 -1.90 13.00
CA LYS A 74 -2.05 -1.19 11.79
C LYS A 74 -1.14 -2.08 10.95
N GLU A 75 -0.23 -2.83 11.56
CA GLU A 75 0.61 -3.80 10.84
C GLU A 75 -0.20 -4.91 10.16
N VAL A 76 -1.28 -5.38 10.80
CA VAL A 76 -2.22 -6.36 10.19
C VAL A 76 -2.90 -5.77 8.95
N ALA A 77 -3.39 -4.53 9.05
CA ALA A 77 -4.04 -3.85 7.93
C ALA A 77 -3.07 -3.63 6.76
N THR A 78 -1.88 -3.09 7.05
CA THR A 78 -0.86 -2.81 6.03
C THR A 78 -0.41 -4.07 5.31
N LYS A 79 -0.06 -5.15 6.02
CA LYS A 79 0.36 -6.41 5.37
C LYS A 79 -0.73 -7.05 4.52
N THR A 80 -1.99 -6.88 4.92
CA THR A 80 -3.12 -7.38 4.11
C THR A 80 -3.21 -6.60 2.80
N ASN A 81 -3.07 -5.27 2.87
CA ASN A 81 -3.03 -4.41 1.69
C ASN A 81 -1.86 -4.76 0.76
N ASP A 82 -0.67 -4.96 1.31
CA ASP A 82 0.55 -5.21 0.52
C ASP A 82 0.48 -6.53 -0.26
N ILE A 83 -0.24 -7.54 0.25
CA ILE A 83 -0.35 -8.86 -0.37
C ILE A 83 -1.58 -8.96 -1.30
N ALA A 84 -2.72 -8.40 -0.88
CA ALA A 84 -4.00 -8.63 -1.53
C ALA A 84 -4.62 -7.39 -2.18
N GLY A 85 -4.16 -6.17 -1.84
CA GLY A 85 -4.71 -4.91 -2.34
C GLY A 85 -6.09 -4.52 -1.77
N ASP A 86 -6.77 -5.41 -1.04
CA ASP A 86 -8.07 -5.18 -0.41
C ASP A 86 -8.20 -6.04 0.88
N GLY A 87 -9.27 -5.84 1.65
CA GLY A 87 -9.60 -6.63 2.84
C GLY A 87 -9.03 -6.08 4.13
N THR A 88 -8.45 -4.88 4.11
CA THR A 88 -7.79 -4.22 5.24
C THR A 88 -8.74 -4.05 6.43
N THR A 89 -9.95 -3.51 6.19
CA THR A 89 -11.00 -3.35 7.20
C THR A 89 -11.45 -4.71 7.76
N THR A 90 -11.61 -5.73 6.91
CA THR A 90 -11.98 -7.09 7.34
C THR A 90 -10.92 -7.69 8.26
N ALA A 91 -9.65 -7.56 7.90
CA ALA A 91 -8.53 -8.03 8.72
C ALA A 91 -8.49 -7.32 10.09
N THR A 92 -8.71 -6.01 10.12
CA THR A 92 -8.79 -5.23 11.36
C THR A 92 -9.93 -5.68 12.27
N VAL A 93 -11.13 -5.94 11.72
CA VAL A 93 -12.28 -6.40 12.49
C VAL A 93 -12.05 -7.81 13.06
N LEU A 94 -11.47 -8.71 12.27
CA LEU A 94 -11.11 -10.06 12.74
C LEU A 94 -10.03 -9.99 13.83
N ALA A 95 -9.02 -9.14 13.67
CA ALA A 95 -7.99 -8.94 14.68
C ALA A 95 -8.58 -8.45 16.00
N GLN A 96 -9.49 -7.46 15.96
CA GLN A 96 -10.20 -6.97 17.16
C GLN A 96 -10.94 -8.10 17.87
N ALA A 97 -11.70 -8.91 17.13
CA ALA A 97 -12.46 -10.03 17.70
C ALA A 97 -11.57 -11.10 18.35
N LEU A 98 -10.49 -11.50 17.66
CA LEU A 98 -9.53 -12.50 18.15
C LEU A 98 -8.78 -12.02 19.40
N VAL A 99 -8.35 -10.76 19.41
CA VAL A 99 -7.69 -10.16 20.59
C VAL A 99 -8.64 -10.13 21.77
N ARG A 100 -9.86 -9.62 21.58
CA ARG A 100 -10.86 -9.50 22.65
C ARG A 100 -11.21 -10.86 23.27
N GLU A 101 -11.58 -11.85 22.45
CA GLU A 101 -11.94 -13.17 22.96
C GLU A 101 -10.73 -13.93 23.50
N GLY A 102 -9.54 -13.75 22.90
CA GLY A 102 -8.29 -14.29 23.43
C GLY A 102 -7.99 -13.77 24.83
N LEU A 103 -8.01 -12.44 25.01
CA LEU A 103 -7.76 -11.79 26.30
C LEU A 103 -8.77 -12.18 27.38
N ARG A 104 -10.05 -12.28 27.01
CA ARG A 104 -11.11 -12.77 27.89
C ARG A 104 -10.81 -14.18 28.42
N ASN A 105 -10.39 -15.10 27.56
CA ASN A 105 -10.05 -16.47 27.97
C ASN A 105 -8.78 -16.52 28.82
N VAL A 106 -7.76 -15.69 28.51
CA VAL A 106 -6.56 -15.60 29.33
C VAL A 106 -6.88 -15.04 30.72
N ALA A 107 -7.78 -14.04 30.82
CA ALA A 107 -8.26 -13.53 32.10
C ALA A 107 -9.00 -14.61 32.92
N ALA A 108 -9.68 -15.54 32.24
CA ALA A 108 -10.31 -16.71 32.86
C ALA A 108 -9.31 -17.83 33.26
N GLY A 109 -8.01 -17.62 33.08
CA GLY A 109 -6.95 -18.56 33.48
C GLY A 109 -6.51 -19.54 32.38
N ALA A 110 -6.98 -19.38 31.14
CA ALA A 110 -6.52 -20.21 30.03
C ALA A 110 -5.05 -19.92 29.68
N ASN A 111 -4.32 -20.96 29.25
CA ASN A 111 -2.93 -20.82 28.80
C ASN A 111 -2.88 -20.09 27.44
N PRO A 112 -2.23 -18.91 27.33
CA PRO A 112 -2.12 -18.16 26.09
C PRO A 112 -1.50 -18.95 24.94
N MET A 113 -0.50 -19.80 25.23
CA MET A 113 0.16 -20.62 24.21
C MET A 113 -0.77 -21.72 23.69
N GLY A 114 -1.64 -22.25 24.54
CA GLY A 114 -2.68 -23.20 24.15
C GLY A 114 -3.72 -22.54 23.23
N LEU A 115 -4.18 -21.35 23.60
CA LEU A 115 -5.11 -20.55 22.78
C LEU A 115 -4.52 -20.23 21.41
N LYS A 116 -3.26 -19.78 21.36
CA LYS A 116 -2.54 -19.50 20.09
C LYS A 116 -2.54 -20.71 19.18
N LYS A 117 -2.12 -21.88 19.68
CA LYS A 117 -2.09 -23.14 18.90
C LYS A 117 -3.48 -23.55 18.42
N GLY A 118 -4.51 -23.32 19.24
CA GLY A 118 -5.90 -23.56 18.86
C GLY A 118 -6.35 -22.65 17.71
N MET A 119 -6.06 -21.35 17.83
CA MET A 119 -6.36 -20.36 16.77
C MET A 119 -5.64 -20.69 15.47
N GLU A 120 -4.34 -21.04 15.51
CA GLU A 120 -3.57 -21.43 14.33
C GLU A 120 -4.19 -22.63 13.59
N LYS A 121 -4.62 -23.66 14.33
CA LYS A 121 -5.28 -24.83 13.75
C LYS A 121 -6.64 -24.48 13.15
N ALA A 122 -7.42 -23.64 13.83
CA ALA A 122 -8.73 -23.21 13.34
C ALA A 122 -8.60 -22.37 12.07
N VAL A 123 -7.61 -21.46 12.01
CA VAL A 123 -7.31 -20.66 10.81
C VAL A 123 -6.90 -21.57 9.66
N ALA A 124 -6.01 -22.55 9.88
CA ALA A 124 -5.59 -23.48 8.83
C ALA A 124 -6.79 -24.25 8.24
N ALA A 125 -7.67 -24.77 9.09
CA ALA A 125 -8.88 -25.47 8.64
C ALA A 125 -9.86 -24.53 7.91
N ALA A 126 -10.01 -23.28 8.37
CA ALA A 126 -10.86 -22.30 7.71
C ALA A 126 -10.32 -21.92 6.32
N VAL A 127 -9.01 -21.71 6.19
CA VAL A 127 -8.36 -21.39 4.90
C VAL A 127 -8.49 -22.55 3.92
N GLU A 128 -8.27 -23.79 4.37
CA GLU A 128 -8.47 -24.98 3.54
C GLU A 128 -9.92 -25.10 3.04
N ASN A 129 -10.87 -24.87 3.95
CA ASN A 129 -12.29 -24.90 3.59
C ASN A 129 -12.69 -23.77 2.62
N LEU A 130 -12.15 -22.57 2.79
CA LEU A 130 -12.36 -21.46 1.84
C LEU A 130 -11.78 -21.78 0.46
N ALA A 131 -10.56 -22.34 0.41
CA ALA A 131 -9.94 -22.77 -0.85
C ALA A 131 -10.77 -23.82 -1.58
N SER A 132 -11.39 -24.75 -0.85
CA SER A 132 -12.27 -25.78 -1.44
C SER A 132 -13.57 -25.24 -2.05
N GLN A 133 -13.97 -24.02 -1.67
CA GLN A 133 -15.17 -23.34 -2.18
C GLN A 133 -14.84 -22.25 -3.19
N ALA A 134 -13.55 -21.98 -3.42
CA ALA A 134 -13.13 -20.94 -4.34
C ALA A 134 -13.54 -21.29 -5.77
N VAL A 135 -14.17 -20.32 -6.44
CA VAL A 135 -14.52 -20.42 -7.86
C VAL A 135 -13.51 -19.62 -8.65
N GLN A 136 -12.85 -20.27 -9.60
CA GLN A 136 -11.89 -19.59 -10.47
C GLN A 136 -12.62 -18.58 -11.36
N VAL A 137 -12.15 -17.33 -11.33
CA VAL A 137 -12.56 -16.29 -12.27
C VAL A 137 -11.87 -16.59 -13.61
N ASP A 138 -12.66 -17.00 -14.59
CA ASP A 138 -12.23 -17.21 -15.97
C ASP A 138 -11.99 -15.86 -16.67
N ASP A 139 -11.67 -15.88 -17.97
CA ASP A 139 -11.57 -14.67 -18.81
C ASP A 139 -12.95 -14.01 -19.07
N SER A 140 -13.95 -14.27 -18.21
CA SER A 140 -15.27 -13.66 -18.35
C SER A 140 -15.22 -12.21 -17.90
N LYS A 141 -15.36 -11.29 -18.87
CA LYS A 141 -15.53 -9.86 -18.63
C LYS A 141 -16.60 -9.57 -17.56
N ASP A 142 -17.72 -10.29 -17.58
CA ASP A 142 -18.82 -10.10 -16.63
C ASP A 142 -18.40 -10.41 -15.17
N LYS A 143 -17.63 -11.49 -14.95
CA LYS A 143 -17.16 -11.83 -13.61
C LYS A 143 -16.10 -10.85 -13.11
N ILE A 144 -15.20 -10.42 -14.00
CA ILE A 144 -14.19 -9.39 -13.68
C ILE A 144 -14.89 -8.08 -13.29
N ALA A 145 -15.89 -7.66 -14.07
CA ALA A 145 -16.70 -6.48 -13.78
C ALA A 145 -17.37 -6.59 -12.41
N GLN A 146 -17.98 -7.74 -12.09
CA GLN A 146 -18.62 -7.94 -10.78
C GLN A 146 -17.64 -7.80 -9.61
N VAL A 147 -16.45 -8.39 -9.70
CA VAL A 147 -15.42 -8.28 -8.65
C VAL A 147 -14.98 -6.83 -8.49
N ALA A 148 -14.65 -6.17 -9.60
CA ALA A 148 -14.21 -4.78 -9.59
C ALA A 148 -15.30 -3.83 -9.07
N SER A 149 -16.57 -4.05 -9.46
CA SER A 149 -17.71 -3.25 -8.97
C SER A 149 -17.95 -3.40 -7.47
N ILE A 150 -17.78 -4.61 -6.92
CA ILE A 150 -17.93 -4.83 -5.49
C ILE A 150 -16.80 -4.12 -4.73
N SER A 151 -15.56 -4.24 -5.19
CA SER A 151 -14.41 -3.61 -4.53
C SER A 151 -14.48 -2.07 -4.61
N ALA A 152 -14.84 -1.51 -5.77
CA ALA A 152 -14.99 -0.07 -5.96
C ALA A 152 -16.31 0.50 -5.38
N ALA A 153 -17.24 -0.36 -4.97
CA ALA A 153 -18.62 0.00 -4.62
C ALA A 153 -19.35 0.80 -5.73
N ASP A 154 -18.93 0.64 -6.99
CA ASP A 154 -19.44 1.35 -8.15
C ASP A 154 -19.44 0.46 -9.41
N THR A 155 -20.60 0.33 -10.05
CA THR A 155 -20.75 -0.51 -11.25
C THR A 155 -20.03 0.07 -12.45
N SER A 156 -20.03 1.39 -12.62
CA SER A 156 -19.38 2.05 -13.75
C SER A 156 -17.86 1.88 -13.72
N ILE A 157 -17.25 1.96 -12.53
CA ILE A 157 -15.81 1.71 -12.35
C ILE A 157 -15.48 0.25 -12.71
N GLY A 158 -16.29 -0.69 -12.23
CA GLY A 158 -16.08 -2.11 -12.55
C GLY A 158 -16.20 -2.45 -14.03
N GLU A 159 -17.14 -1.80 -14.74
CA GLU A 159 -17.28 -1.95 -16.20
C GLU A 159 -16.04 -1.45 -16.96
N VAL A 160 -15.51 -0.27 -16.58
CA VAL A 160 -14.30 0.30 -17.20
C VAL A 160 -13.09 -0.58 -16.94
N ILE A 161 -12.90 -1.07 -15.71
CA ILE A 161 -11.79 -1.97 -15.35
C ILE A 161 -11.89 -3.28 -16.15
N ALA A 162 -13.09 -3.86 -16.28
CA ALA A 162 -13.27 -5.08 -17.04
C ALA A 162 -13.00 -4.88 -18.53
N GLU A 163 -13.35 -3.72 -19.10
CA GLU A 163 -13.00 -3.39 -20.48
C GLU A 163 -11.49 -3.18 -20.67
N ALA A 164 -10.82 -2.55 -19.71
CA ALA A 164 -9.37 -2.41 -19.73
C ALA A 164 -8.69 -3.78 -19.78
N ILE A 165 -9.02 -4.67 -18.83
CA ILE A 165 -8.43 -6.01 -18.71
C ILE A 165 -8.74 -6.89 -19.94
N ASP A 166 -9.96 -6.82 -20.48
CA ASP A 166 -10.34 -7.56 -21.69
C ASP A 166 -9.49 -7.17 -22.91
N LYS A 167 -9.12 -5.89 -23.02
CA LYS A 167 -8.31 -5.37 -24.13
C LYS A 167 -6.80 -5.57 -23.94
N VAL A 168 -6.26 -5.38 -22.74
CA VAL A 168 -4.82 -5.57 -22.48
C VAL A 168 -4.45 -7.04 -22.19
N GLY A 169 -5.44 -7.88 -21.91
CA GLY A 169 -5.26 -9.25 -21.44
C GLY A 169 -4.98 -9.31 -19.93
N LYS A 170 -5.09 -10.51 -19.34
CA LYS A 170 -4.89 -10.71 -17.89
C LYS A 170 -3.52 -10.29 -17.36
N ASP A 171 -2.50 -10.39 -18.19
CA ASP A 171 -1.12 -10.02 -17.87
C ASP A 171 -0.75 -8.61 -18.37
N GLY A 172 -1.74 -7.86 -18.87
CA GLY A 172 -1.58 -6.51 -19.34
C GLY A 172 -1.45 -5.51 -18.20
N VAL A 173 -0.80 -4.37 -18.49
CA VAL A 173 -0.58 -3.30 -17.50
C VAL A 173 -1.74 -2.32 -17.55
N VAL A 174 -2.31 -2.01 -16.40
CA VAL A 174 -3.35 -0.98 -16.24
C VAL A 174 -2.83 0.09 -15.30
N THR A 175 -2.85 1.34 -15.76
CA THR A 175 -2.51 2.52 -14.95
C THR A 175 -3.73 3.41 -14.78
N VAL A 176 -3.76 4.20 -13.70
CA VAL A 176 -4.82 5.16 -13.40
C VAL A 176 -4.20 6.53 -13.25
N GLU A 177 -4.69 7.49 -14.03
CA GLU A 177 -4.24 8.88 -14.04
C GLU A 177 -5.41 9.83 -13.71
N GLU A 178 -5.10 10.95 -13.07
CA GLU A 178 -6.09 12.00 -12.77
C GLU A 178 -6.31 12.86 -14.01
N SER A 179 -7.56 12.92 -14.48
CA SER A 179 -7.94 13.79 -15.60
C SER A 179 -8.57 15.10 -15.12
N ASN A 180 -8.36 16.17 -15.89
CA ASN A 180 -9.05 17.44 -15.72
C ASN A 180 -10.46 17.46 -16.35
N THR A 181 -10.87 16.40 -17.05
CA THR A 181 -12.19 16.25 -17.65
C THR A 181 -13.13 15.50 -16.71
N PHE A 182 -14.43 15.80 -16.81
CA PHE A 182 -15.45 15.02 -16.11
C PHE A 182 -15.64 13.67 -16.81
N GLY A 183 -15.71 12.61 -16.01
CA GLY A 183 -15.96 11.26 -16.49
C GLY A 183 -14.76 10.34 -16.25
N MET A 184 -14.87 9.13 -16.75
CA MET A 184 -13.77 8.17 -16.82
C MET A 184 -13.54 7.86 -18.29
N ASP A 185 -12.33 8.13 -18.76
CA ASP A 185 -11.88 7.77 -20.09
C ASP A 185 -10.91 6.59 -19.99
N LEU A 186 -10.90 5.75 -21.02
CA LEU A 186 -10.03 4.58 -21.12
C LEU A 186 -9.19 4.70 -22.38
N ASP A 187 -7.92 5.06 -22.18
CA ASP A 187 -6.95 5.19 -23.25
C ASP A 187 -6.00 3.99 -23.30
N PHE A 188 -5.63 3.61 -24.52
CA PHE A 188 -4.69 2.53 -24.78
C PHE A 188 -3.42 3.12 -25.36
N VAL A 189 -2.33 2.91 -24.64
CA VAL A 189 -1.00 3.32 -25.08
C VAL A 189 -0.12 2.09 -25.26
N GLU A 190 0.70 2.09 -26.31
CA GLU A 190 1.77 1.12 -26.41
C GLU A 190 2.84 1.46 -25.36
N GLY A 191 3.10 0.52 -24.47
CA GLY A 191 4.04 0.71 -23.36
C GLY A 191 4.67 -0.61 -22.93
N MET A 192 5.56 -0.55 -21.94
CA MET A 192 6.20 -1.72 -21.37
C MET A 192 6.40 -1.56 -19.86
N GLN A 193 6.28 -2.66 -19.14
CA GLN A 193 6.64 -2.78 -17.72
C GLN A 193 7.62 -3.94 -17.56
N PHE A 194 8.53 -3.81 -16.60
CA PHE A 194 9.47 -4.85 -16.23
C PHE A 194 9.70 -4.84 -14.71
N ASP A 195 10.04 -5.99 -14.13
CA ASP A 195 10.15 -6.20 -12.68
C ASP A 195 11.45 -5.62 -12.08
N LYS A 196 11.67 -4.32 -12.26
CA LYS A 196 12.74 -3.55 -11.62
C LYS A 196 12.21 -2.23 -11.10
N GLY A 197 12.48 -1.95 -9.83
CA GLY A 197 12.16 -0.68 -9.19
C GLY A 197 13.36 0.26 -9.15
N TYR A 198 13.16 1.46 -8.62
CA TYR A 198 14.22 2.42 -8.42
C TYR A 198 15.29 1.92 -7.43
N LEU A 199 16.57 2.21 -7.71
CA LEU A 199 17.70 1.76 -6.88
C LEU A 199 17.79 2.48 -5.52
N SER A 200 17.10 3.61 -5.35
CA SER A 200 17.12 4.41 -4.12
C SER A 200 15.74 4.94 -3.77
N PRO A 201 15.29 4.84 -2.50
CA PRO A 201 13.99 5.39 -2.07
C PRO A 201 13.94 6.93 -2.16
N TYR A 202 15.09 7.60 -2.30
CA TYR A 202 15.15 9.05 -2.51
C TYR A 202 14.69 9.49 -3.92
N PHE A 203 14.43 8.53 -4.83
CA PHE A 203 13.87 8.82 -6.13
C PHE A 203 12.34 8.93 -6.14
N VAL A 204 11.68 8.56 -5.04
CA VAL A 204 10.23 8.70 -4.87
C VAL A 204 9.80 10.15 -5.07
N THR A 205 8.81 10.37 -5.92
CA THR A 205 8.18 11.67 -6.16
C THR A 205 6.79 11.74 -5.56
N ASP A 206 6.07 10.62 -5.52
CA ASP A 206 4.82 10.46 -4.81
C ASP A 206 5.07 9.67 -3.51
N ALA A 207 5.14 10.40 -2.40
CA ALA A 207 5.39 9.81 -1.09
C ALA A 207 4.19 9.03 -0.53
N GLU A 208 2.96 9.30 -0.99
CA GLU A 208 1.76 8.58 -0.54
C GLU A 208 1.71 7.19 -1.18
N ARG A 209 1.96 7.14 -2.49
CA ARG A 209 1.97 5.90 -3.28
C ARG A 209 3.30 5.16 -3.27
N GLN A 210 4.38 5.81 -2.81
CA GLN A 210 5.76 5.31 -2.91
C GLN A 210 6.15 5.04 -4.37
N GLU A 211 5.81 5.97 -5.26
CA GLU A 211 6.03 5.87 -6.70
C GLU A 211 7.01 6.96 -7.18
N ALA A 212 7.73 6.68 -8.28
CA ALA A 212 8.56 7.65 -8.98
C ALA A 212 7.91 8.01 -10.32
N VAL A 213 7.13 9.08 -10.31
CA VAL A 213 6.34 9.61 -11.43
C VAL A 213 7.14 10.71 -12.14
N LEU A 214 7.30 10.56 -13.46
CA LEU A 214 8.12 11.43 -14.30
C LEU A 214 7.34 11.80 -15.56
N ASP A 215 7.10 13.09 -15.78
CA ASP A 215 6.41 13.57 -16.98
C ASP A 215 7.40 13.78 -18.14
N ASP A 216 7.08 13.22 -19.30
CA ASP A 216 7.84 13.35 -20.56
C ASP A 216 9.38 13.22 -20.38
N PRO A 217 9.87 12.13 -19.75
CA PRO A 217 11.28 11.97 -19.45
C PRO A 217 12.08 11.52 -20.68
N TYR A 218 13.36 11.86 -20.70
CA TYR A 218 14.31 11.12 -21.54
C TYR A 218 14.58 9.75 -20.93
N ILE A 219 14.83 8.74 -21.78
CA ILE A 219 15.22 7.40 -21.35
C ILE A 219 16.64 7.13 -21.86
N LEU A 220 17.58 6.94 -20.94
CA LEU A 220 18.96 6.56 -21.22
C LEU A 220 19.11 5.05 -20.99
N LEU A 221 19.38 4.32 -22.06
CA LEU A 221 19.66 2.89 -22.03
C LEU A 221 21.17 2.67 -22.06
N VAL A 222 21.72 2.02 -21.03
CA VAL A 222 23.16 1.72 -20.94
C VAL A 222 23.35 0.22 -20.79
N GLN A 223 24.12 -0.38 -21.70
CA GLN A 223 24.51 -1.77 -21.59
C GLN A 223 25.77 -1.89 -20.73
N GLY A 224 25.57 -2.11 -19.43
CA GLY A 224 26.63 -2.31 -18.44
C GLY A 224 26.39 -1.54 -17.15
N LYS A 225 27.34 -1.64 -16.23
CA LYS A 225 27.31 -0.94 -14.94
C LYS A 225 27.80 0.51 -15.06
N ILE A 226 27.16 1.41 -14.33
CA ILE A 226 27.58 2.80 -14.21
C ILE A 226 28.07 3.05 -12.78
N THR A 227 29.37 3.26 -12.63
CA THR A 227 30.00 3.51 -11.32
C THR A 227 30.51 4.94 -11.18
N ASN A 228 30.89 5.56 -12.30
CA ASN A 228 31.50 6.88 -12.36
C ASN A 228 30.54 7.90 -12.95
N VAL A 229 30.38 9.04 -12.27
CA VAL A 229 29.54 10.14 -12.74
C VAL A 229 30.07 10.80 -14.01
N GLN A 230 31.39 10.76 -14.24
CA GLN A 230 32.02 11.37 -15.42
C GLN A 230 31.48 10.80 -16.73
N ASP A 231 31.12 9.52 -16.73
CA ASP A 231 30.55 8.85 -17.91
C ASP A 231 29.12 9.34 -18.23
N LEU A 232 28.42 9.86 -17.22
CA LEU A 232 27.06 10.41 -17.36
C LEU A 232 27.03 11.91 -17.64
N LEU A 233 28.06 12.67 -17.23
CA LEU A 233 28.07 14.13 -17.33
C LEU A 233 27.67 14.68 -18.70
N PRO A 234 28.21 14.19 -19.85
CA PRO A 234 27.87 14.74 -21.16
C PRO A 234 26.39 14.60 -21.53
N VAL A 235 25.73 13.55 -21.01
CA VAL A 235 24.30 13.31 -21.23
C VAL A 235 23.48 14.13 -20.25
N LEU A 236 23.86 14.12 -18.97
CA LEU A 236 23.20 14.89 -17.91
C LEU A 236 23.13 16.38 -18.25
N GLU A 237 24.23 16.97 -18.71
CA GLU A 237 24.26 18.39 -19.10
C GLU A 237 23.24 18.73 -20.19
N LYS A 238 23.12 17.87 -21.21
CA LYS A 238 22.17 18.07 -22.31
C LYS A 238 20.72 17.92 -21.85
N VAL A 239 20.45 16.92 -21.01
CA VAL A 239 19.09 16.68 -20.50
C VAL A 239 18.68 17.80 -19.55
N MET A 240 19.58 18.24 -18.65
CA MET A 240 19.35 19.38 -17.76
C MET A 240 19.04 20.67 -18.53
N GLN A 241 19.71 20.93 -19.66
CA GLN A 241 19.41 22.09 -20.51
C GLN A 241 18.00 22.07 -21.10
N SER A 242 17.43 20.88 -21.33
CA SER A 242 16.07 20.74 -21.84
C SER A 242 14.99 20.93 -20.77
N GLY A 243 15.37 20.94 -19.48
CA GLY A 243 14.45 21.03 -18.36
C GLY A 243 13.60 19.77 -18.13
N LYS A 244 13.82 18.70 -18.90
CA LYS A 244 13.08 17.44 -18.79
C LYS A 244 13.73 16.47 -17.78
N PRO A 245 12.94 15.57 -17.17
CA PRO A 245 13.47 14.51 -16.32
C PRO A 245 14.24 13.43 -17.10
N LEU A 246 14.95 12.54 -16.39
CA LEU A 246 15.70 11.43 -16.97
C LEU A 246 15.46 10.11 -16.23
N VAL A 247 15.13 9.07 -16.99
CA VAL A 247 15.18 7.66 -16.55
C VAL A 247 16.46 7.04 -17.06
N ILE A 248 17.23 6.40 -16.18
CA ILE A 248 18.44 5.65 -16.53
C ILE A 248 18.14 4.17 -16.31
N ILE A 249 18.23 3.37 -17.37
CA ILE A 249 18.10 1.91 -17.32
C ILE A 249 19.46 1.32 -17.64
N ALA A 250 20.06 0.64 -16.67
CA ALA A 250 21.39 0.06 -16.78
C ALA A 250 21.44 -1.36 -16.18
N GLU A 251 22.60 -2.04 -16.26
CA GLU A 251 22.78 -3.29 -15.51
C GLU A 251 22.78 -3.01 -14.00
N ASP A 252 23.41 -1.90 -13.60
CA ASP A 252 23.52 -1.43 -12.23
C ASP A 252 23.97 0.04 -12.23
N VAL A 253 23.55 0.82 -11.22
CA VAL A 253 24.06 2.17 -10.98
C VAL A 253 24.52 2.25 -9.53
N GLU A 254 25.83 2.35 -9.33
CA GLU A 254 26.44 2.22 -8.02
C GLU A 254 27.49 3.32 -7.76
N GLY A 255 28.00 3.36 -6.53
CA GLY A 255 29.10 4.24 -6.14
C GLY A 255 28.78 5.74 -6.29
N GLU A 256 29.71 6.46 -6.90
CA GLU A 256 29.66 7.93 -7.04
C GLU A 256 28.53 8.37 -7.97
N ALA A 257 28.24 7.58 -9.01
CA ALA A 257 27.15 7.88 -9.94
C ALA A 257 25.80 7.92 -9.22
N LEU A 258 25.45 6.87 -8.47
CA LEU A 258 24.19 6.81 -7.72
C LEU A 258 24.08 7.93 -6.68
N ALA A 259 25.15 8.14 -5.91
CA ALA A 259 25.18 9.19 -4.89
C ALA A 259 24.92 10.58 -5.49
N THR A 260 25.49 10.85 -6.67
CA THR A 260 25.31 12.13 -7.35
C THR A 260 23.89 12.32 -7.87
N LEU A 261 23.26 11.28 -8.44
CA LEU A 261 21.87 11.33 -8.89
C LEU A 261 20.92 11.59 -7.70
N VAL A 262 21.12 10.88 -6.60
CA VAL A 262 20.32 11.04 -5.38
C VAL A 262 20.45 12.45 -4.79
N VAL A 263 21.67 12.97 -4.66
CA VAL A 263 21.90 14.32 -4.11
C VAL A 263 21.27 15.39 -4.99
N ASN A 264 21.36 15.28 -6.31
CA ASN A 264 20.74 16.23 -7.23
C ASN A 264 19.20 16.17 -7.17
N LYS A 265 18.62 14.97 -7.03
CA LYS A 265 17.18 14.80 -6.83
C LYS A 265 16.71 15.45 -5.53
N ILE A 266 17.39 15.19 -4.41
CA ILE A 266 17.06 15.75 -3.09
C ILE A 266 17.15 17.29 -3.10
N ARG A 267 18.15 17.84 -3.80
CA ARG A 267 18.33 19.29 -3.93
C ARG A 267 17.35 19.96 -4.91
N GLY A 268 16.59 19.17 -5.66
CA GLY A 268 15.69 19.67 -6.70
C GLY A 268 16.41 20.25 -7.93
N THR A 269 17.71 20.02 -8.07
CA THR A 269 18.51 20.54 -9.20
C THR A 269 18.18 19.79 -10.49
N PHE A 270 17.93 18.48 -10.38
CA PHE A 270 17.65 17.61 -11.52
C PHE A 270 16.82 16.41 -11.07
N THR A 271 15.69 16.19 -11.73
CA THR A 271 14.85 15.01 -11.46
C THR A 271 15.34 13.85 -12.32
N SER A 272 15.87 12.82 -11.67
CA SER A 272 16.27 11.58 -12.32
C SER A 272 15.92 10.37 -11.48
N VAL A 273 15.75 9.23 -12.15
CA VAL A 273 15.50 7.92 -11.54
C VAL A 273 16.38 6.89 -12.23
N SER A 274 17.09 6.08 -11.45
CA SER A 274 17.88 4.95 -11.96
C SER A 274 17.20 3.62 -11.61
N VAL A 275 17.06 2.76 -12.61
CA VAL A 275 16.43 1.44 -12.57
C VAL A 275 17.40 0.37 -13.05
#